data_AF-A0A661I3B5-F1
#
_entry.id   AF-A0A661I3B5-F1
#
_cell.length_a   1.000
_cell.length_b   1.000
_cell.length_c   1.000
_cell.angle_alpha   90.00
_cell.angle_beta   90.00
_cell.angle_gamma   90.00
#
_symmetry.space_group_name_H-M   'P 1'
#
loop_
_entity.id
_entity.type
_entity.pdbx_description
1 polymer ?
#
loop_
_entity_poly.entity_id
_entity_poly.type
_entity_poly.pdbx_seq_one_letter_code
_entity_poly.pdbx_strand_id
1 'polypeptide(L)'
;MGVPILITDSPALLATGAAADDSGAVLALTRDAITLAAGNDMYVRSEIQLLKKNILINWQGEANYTLRVKGYTYDKAADAGGITRAAAADATKWSKNVTSLKNSAGGVLLTLL
;
A
#
# COMPACT_ATOMS: atom_id res chain seq x y z
N MET A 1 20.51 12.89 -12.95
CA MET A 1 21.00 11.53 -12.61
C MET A 1 21.12 11.43 -11.10
N GLY A 2 20.31 10.60 -10.43
CA GLY A 2 20.33 10.50 -8.96
C GLY A 2 19.01 10.12 -8.27
N VAL A 3 17.96 9.83 -9.03
CA VAL A 3 16.69 9.31 -8.48
C VAL A 3 16.69 7.78 -8.65
N PRO A 4 16.48 7.00 -7.57
CA PRO A 4 16.38 5.55 -7.67
C PRO A 4 15.12 5.17 -8.47
N ILE A 5 15.29 4.26 -9.42
CA ILE A 5 14.19 3.74 -10.25
C ILE A 5 13.95 2.29 -9.84
N LEU A 6 12.70 1.97 -9.52
CA LEU A 6 12.26 0.61 -9.25
C LEU A 6 11.29 0.19 -10.35
N ILE A 7 11.59 -0.95 -10.99
CA ILE A 7 10.76 -1.54 -12.04
C ILE A 7 10.14 -2.80 -11.44
N THR A 8 8.81 -2.89 -11.52
CA THR A 8 8.05 -4.02 -11.00
C THR A 8 6.88 -4.32 -11.92
N ASP A 9 6.61 -5.61 -12.10
CA ASP A 9 5.42 -6.11 -12.77
C ASP A 9 4.29 -6.20 -11.72
N SER A 10 3.48 -5.14 -11.64
CA SER A 10 2.39 -5.06 -10.67
C SER A 10 1.08 -4.73 -11.39
N PRO A 11 -0.01 -5.51 -11.14
CA PRO A 11 -1.34 -5.19 -11.66
C PRO A 11 -1.86 -3.80 -11.26
N ALA A 12 -1.33 -3.22 -10.17
CA ALA A 12 -1.71 -1.90 -9.69
C ALA A 12 -1.17 -0.74 -10.56
N LEU A 13 -0.20 -1.02 -11.46
CA LEU A 13 0.37 -0.03 -12.38
C LEU A 13 -0.28 -0.07 -13.77
N LEU A 14 -1.40 -0.78 -13.92
CA LEU A 14 -2.19 -0.77 -15.14
C LEU A 14 -3.03 0.52 -15.19
N ALA A 15 -2.87 1.31 -16.25
CA ALA A 15 -3.68 2.50 -16.45
C ALA A 15 -5.11 2.11 -16.86
N THR A 16 -6.09 2.32 -15.99
CA THR A 16 -7.50 2.16 -16.35
C THR A 16 -7.93 3.31 -17.27
N GLY A 17 -8.22 3.00 -18.54
CA GLY A 17 -8.75 3.96 -19.51
C GLY A 17 -7.81 4.37 -20.65
N ALA A 18 -6.66 3.73 -20.80
CA ALA A 18 -5.81 3.84 -21.99
C ALA A 18 -5.87 2.52 -22.79
N ALA A 19 -5.62 2.59 -24.11
CA ALA A 19 -5.81 1.47 -25.03
C ALA A 19 -5.12 0.19 -24.52
N ALA A 20 -5.81 -0.94 -24.68
CA ALA A 20 -5.60 -2.20 -23.94
C ALA A 20 -4.20 -2.85 -24.07
N ASP A 21 -3.33 -2.33 -24.94
CA ASP A 21 -2.15 -3.06 -25.39
C ASP A 21 -0.81 -2.48 -24.87
N ASP A 22 -0.75 -1.26 -24.30
CA ASP A 22 0.55 -0.67 -23.86
C ASP A 22 0.46 0.44 -22.79
N SER A 23 -0.62 0.48 -22.01
CA SER A 23 -0.82 1.56 -21.04
C SER A 23 -0.24 1.27 -19.65
N GLY A 24 1.02 1.66 -19.45
CA GLY A 24 1.68 1.66 -18.14
C GLY A 24 1.43 2.93 -17.33
N ALA A 25 1.38 2.80 -16.00
CA ALA A 25 1.43 3.92 -15.07
C ALA A 25 2.82 4.01 -14.43
N VAL A 26 3.46 5.17 -14.54
CA VAL A 26 4.72 5.47 -13.85
C VAL A 26 4.44 6.35 -12.64
N LEU A 27 4.84 5.88 -11.46
CA LEU A 27 4.72 6.65 -10.22
C LEU A 27 5.95 7.54 -10.00
N ALA A 28 5.74 8.84 -9.97
CA ALA A 28 6.76 9.83 -9.61
C ALA A 28 6.53 10.29 -8.16
N LEU A 29 7.16 9.59 -7.20
CA LEU A 29 6.96 9.80 -5.78
C LEU A 29 7.92 10.86 -5.21
N THR A 30 7.44 11.64 -4.24
CA THR A 30 8.30 12.55 -3.46
C THR A 30 8.89 11.84 -2.23
N ARG A 31 9.90 12.45 -1.60
CA ARG A 31 10.44 11.92 -0.34
C ARG A 31 9.33 11.81 0.71
N ASP A 32 9.33 10.69 1.41
CA ASP A 32 8.35 10.33 2.45
C ASP A 32 6.90 10.34 1.93
N ALA A 33 6.70 10.00 0.65
CA ALA A 33 5.38 9.91 0.02
C ALA A 33 4.45 8.95 0.76
N ILE A 34 4.98 7.78 1.12
CA ILE A 34 4.30 6.76 1.91
C ILE A 34 5.25 6.33 3.01
N THR A 35 4.78 6.34 4.25
CA THR A 35 5.53 5.83 5.39
C THR A 35 4.70 4.78 6.10
N LEU A 36 5.33 3.65 6.42
CA LEU A 36 4.77 2.60 7.24
C LEU A 36 5.50 2.59 8.58
N ALA A 37 4.79 2.80 9.66
CA ALA A 37 5.33 2.62 11.00
C ALA A 37 4.79 1.31 11.57
N ALA A 38 5.68 0.38 11.92
CA ALA A 38 5.28 -0.80 12.68
C ALA A 38 4.80 -0.36 14.06
N GLY A 39 3.68 -0.92 14.49
CA GLY A 39 3.25 -0.78 15.87
C GLY A 39 4.10 -1.67 16.78
N ASN A 40 3.96 -1.44 18.07
CA ASN A 40 4.84 -2.05 19.07
C ASN A 40 4.44 -3.49 19.42
N ASP A 41 3.32 -3.98 18.88
CA ASP A 41 2.73 -5.26 19.27
C ASP A 41 2.75 -6.21 18.08
N MET A 42 3.68 -7.15 18.16
CA MET A 42 3.79 -8.27 17.23
C MET A 42 3.65 -9.54 18.07
N TYR A 43 2.47 -10.14 18.03
CA TYR A 43 2.20 -11.37 18.74
C TYR A 43 2.41 -12.55 17.80
N VAL A 44 3.29 -13.47 18.16
CA VAL A 44 3.63 -14.61 17.32
C VAL A 44 3.51 -15.88 18.13
N ARG A 45 2.78 -16.86 17.60
CA ARG A 45 2.64 -18.19 18.18
C ARG A 45 3.06 -19.24 17.17
N SER A 46 3.98 -20.10 17.58
CA SER A 46 4.37 -21.30 16.86
C SER A 46 3.88 -22.52 17.62
N GLU A 47 3.16 -23.42 16.95
CA GLU A 47 2.80 -24.72 17.47
C GLU A 47 3.44 -25.80 16.61
N ILE A 48 4.16 -26.72 17.26
CA ILE A 48 4.75 -27.88 16.59
C ILE A 48 3.81 -29.06 16.83
N GLN A 49 3.23 -29.59 15.76
CA GLN A 49 2.38 -30.77 15.80
C GLN A 49 3.22 -32.01 15.46
N LEU A 50 3.47 -32.83 16.50
CA LEU A 50 4.13 -34.13 16.37
C LEU A 50 3.09 -35.24 16.14
N LEU A 51 3.55 -36.47 15.89
CA LEU A 51 2.72 -37.67 15.62
C LEU A 51 1.88 -37.66 14.33
N LYS A 52 2.15 -36.75 13.39
CA LYS A 52 1.75 -36.90 11.98
C LYS A 52 2.85 -37.60 11.19
N LYS A 53 2.55 -38.05 9.97
CA LYS A 53 3.55 -38.63 9.04
C LYS A 53 4.77 -37.71 8.88
N ASN A 54 4.55 -36.40 8.91
CA ASN A 54 5.57 -35.36 8.89
C ASN A 54 5.36 -34.39 10.06
N ILE A 55 6.44 -33.75 10.53
CA ILE A 55 6.38 -32.67 11.51
C ILE A 55 5.68 -31.47 10.86
N LEU A 56 4.63 -30.96 11.48
CA LEU A 56 3.96 -29.74 11.06
C LEU A 56 4.34 -28.60 12.02
N ILE A 57 4.77 -27.48 11.47
CA ILE A 57 5.02 -26.25 12.21
C ILE A 57 3.96 -25.26 11.78
N ASN A 58 3.02 -24.99 12.67
CA ASN A 58 2.00 -23.96 12.47
C ASN A 58 2.55 -22.65 13.04
N TRP A 59 2.67 -21.64 12.20
CA TRP A 59 3.11 -20.32 12.59
C TRP A 59 2.00 -19.31 12.34
N GLN A 60 1.63 -18.57 13.38
CA GLN A 60 0.61 -17.54 13.32
C GLN A 60 1.15 -16.28 13.98
N GLY A 61 0.93 -15.14 13.33
CA GLY A 61 1.36 -13.86 13.82
C GLY A 61 0.31 -12.79 13.58
N GLU A 62 0.14 -11.92 14.56
CA GLU A 62 -0.60 -10.68 14.45
C GLU A 62 0.37 -9.52 14.56
N ALA A 63 0.22 -8.53 13.69
CA ALA A 63 1.04 -7.33 13.69
C ALA A 63 0.19 -6.12 13.31
N ASN A 64 0.48 -4.99 13.93
CA ASN A 64 -0.15 -3.72 13.62
C ASN A 64 0.81 -2.81 12.86
N TYR A 65 0.28 -2.09 11.88
CA TYR A 65 1.02 -1.09 11.12
C TYR A 65 0.21 0.17 10.95
N THR A 66 0.87 1.32 11.06
CA THR A 66 0.29 2.62 10.76
C THR A 66 0.79 3.08 9.39
N LEU A 67 -0.11 3.17 8.44
CA LEU A 67 0.14 3.74 7.11
C LEU A 67 -0.09 5.25 7.14
N ARG A 68 0.83 6.03 6.56
CA ARG A 68 0.64 7.47 6.34
C ARG A 68 0.96 7.79 4.89
N VAL A 69 0.08 8.55 4.26
CA VAL A 69 0.24 9.04 2.88
C VAL A 69 0.38 10.56 2.93
N LYS A 70 1.45 11.08 2.34
CA LYS A 70 1.79 12.50 2.43
C LYS A 70 0.73 13.37 1.78
N GLY A 71 0.19 14.29 2.57
CA GLY A 71 -0.83 15.26 2.12
C GLY A 71 -2.25 14.70 2.03
N TYR A 72 -2.48 13.47 2.47
CA TYR A 72 -3.80 12.85 2.53
C TYR A 72 -4.11 12.34 3.93
N THR A 73 -5.37 12.45 4.32
CA THR A 73 -5.90 11.91 5.57
C THR A 73 -6.90 10.82 5.22
N TYR A 74 -6.75 9.65 5.84
CA TYR A 74 -7.73 8.57 5.72
C TYR A 74 -8.94 8.87 6.61
N ASP A 75 -10.15 8.78 6.05
CA ASP A 75 -11.39 8.88 6.81
C ASP A 75 -11.66 7.58 7.57
N LYS A 76 -11.39 7.62 8.88
CA LYS A 76 -11.61 6.48 9.78
C LYS A 76 -13.06 6.30 10.20
N ALA A 77 -13.91 7.34 10.07
CA ALA A 77 -15.29 7.27 10.53
C ALA A 77 -16.11 6.27 9.71
N ALA A 78 -15.69 6.00 8.47
CA ALA A 78 -16.34 5.04 7.60
C ALA A 78 -15.93 3.57 7.81
N ASP A 79 -14.87 3.29 8.58
CA ASP A 79 -14.28 1.95 8.71
C ASP A 79 -14.05 1.57 10.19
N ALA A 80 -15.14 1.48 10.95
CA ALA A 80 -15.13 1.14 12.37
C ALA A 80 -14.51 -0.24 12.70
N GLY A 81 -14.31 -1.11 11.70
CA GLY A 81 -13.73 -2.45 11.84
C GLY A 81 -12.24 -2.55 11.49
N GLY A 82 -11.57 -1.44 11.17
CA GLY A 82 -10.19 -1.42 10.70
C GLY A 82 -10.07 -1.34 9.17
N ILE A 83 -8.91 -0.88 8.70
CA ILE A 83 -8.68 -0.60 7.29
C ILE A 83 -8.47 -1.92 6.54
N THR A 84 -9.42 -2.28 5.67
CA THR A 84 -9.25 -3.40 4.73
C THR A 84 -8.46 -2.95 3.49
N ARG A 85 -7.85 -3.89 2.77
CA ARG A 85 -7.17 -3.57 1.49
C ARG A 85 -8.10 -2.89 0.49
N ALA A 86 -9.36 -3.34 0.41
CA ALA A 86 -10.34 -2.75 -0.49
C ALA A 86 -10.66 -1.30 -0.12
N ALA A 87 -10.84 -1.02 1.18
CA ALA A 87 -11.10 0.33 1.68
C ALA A 87 -9.88 1.25 1.49
N ALA A 88 -8.66 0.74 1.67
CA ALA A 88 -7.43 1.49 1.43
C ALA A 88 -7.24 1.88 -0.05
N ALA A 89 -7.71 1.06 -0.98
CA ALA A 89 -7.63 1.32 -2.41
C ALA A 89 -8.70 2.31 -2.92
N ASP A 90 -9.74 2.57 -2.12
CA ASP A 90 -10.82 3.47 -2.48
C ASP A 90 -10.40 4.94 -2.27
N ALA A 91 -10.24 5.68 -3.37
CA ALA A 91 -9.85 7.08 -3.36
C ALA A 91 -10.85 7.98 -2.60
N THR A 92 -12.11 7.58 -2.48
CA THR A 92 -13.13 8.37 -1.76
C THR A 92 -12.91 8.39 -0.25
N LYS A 93 -12.16 7.41 0.30
CA LYS A 93 -11.77 7.36 1.72
C LYS A 93 -10.58 8.26 2.05
N TRP A 94 -9.93 8.85 1.04
CA TRP A 94 -8.75 9.69 1.21
C TRP A 94 -9.09 11.15 0.91
N SER A 95 -8.97 12.01 1.93
CA SER A 95 -9.15 13.44 1.77
C SER A 95 -7.80 14.15 1.64
N LYS A 96 -7.65 14.97 0.60
CA LYS A 96 -6.46 15.82 0.42
C LYS A 96 -6.46 16.94 1.46
N ASN A 97 -5.41 17.00 2.28
CA ASN A 97 -5.25 18.02 3.32
C ASN A 97 -4.24 19.12 2.96
N VAL A 98 -3.64 19.06 1.77
CA VAL A 98 -2.68 20.06 1.28
C VAL A 98 -3.30 20.92 0.18
N THR A 99 -3.06 22.23 0.23
CA THR A 99 -3.60 23.19 -0.75
C THR A 99 -3.04 22.91 -2.16
N SER A 100 -1.73 22.72 -2.28
CA SER A 100 -1.06 22.44 -3.55
C SER A 100 -0.77 20.94 -3.71
N LEU A 101 -0.96 20.41 -4.93
CA LEU A 101 -0.57 19.05 -5.28
C LEU A 101 0.95 18.85 -5.17
N LYS A 102 1.75 19.92 -5.29
CA LYS A 102 3.21 19.85 -5.13
C LYS A 102 3.65 19.40 -3.72
N ASN A 103 2.77 19.55 -2.73
CA ASN A 103 3.02 19.16 -1.34
C ASN A 103 2.45 17.76 -1.01
N SER A 104 1.99 17.00 -2.01
CA SER A 104 1.44 15.64 -1.82
C SER A 104 2.50 14.54 -2.01
N ALA A 105 2.05 13.28 -1.97
CA ALA A 105 2.85 12.08 -2.20
C ALA A 105 3.54 12.01 -3.58
N GLY A 106 3.13 12.84 -4.56
CA GLY A 106 3.70 12.86 -5.90
C GLY A 106 2.63 12.79 -6.98
N GLY A 107 2.99 12.28 -8.15
CA GLY A 107 2.11 12.18 -9.30
C GLY A 107 2.22 10.84 -10.03
N VAL A 108 1.25 10.59 -10.89
CA VAL A 108 1.23 9.46 -11.81
C VAL A 108 1.38 9.99 -13.23
N LEU A 109 2.32 9.44 -13.99
CA LEU A 109 2.44 9.68 -15.42
C LEU A 109 1.84 8.47 -16.12
N LEU A 110 0.81 8.71 -16.93
CA LEU A 110 0.20 7.70 -17.76
C LEU A 110 0.93 7.71 -19.11
N THR A 111 1.41 6.55 -19.55
CA THR A 111 1.92 6.42 -20.91
C THR A 111 0.73 6.18 -21.82
N LEU A 112 0.26 7.25 -22.47
CA LEU A 112 -0.62 7.15 -23.62
C LEU A 112 0.26 7.04 -24.86
N LEU A 113 0.06 5.99 -25.66
CA LEU A 113 0.48 5.98 -27.07
C LEU A 113 -0.49 6.83 -27.89
#